data_AF-A0A328B4I7-F1
#
_entry.id   AF-A0A328B4I7-F1
#
_cell.length_a   1.000
_cell.length_b   1.000
_cell.length_c   1.000
_cell.angle_alpha   90.00
_cell.angle_beta   90.00
_cell.angle_gamma   90.00
#
_symmetry.space_group_name_H-M   'P 1'
#
loop_
_entity.id
_entity.type
_entity.pdbx_description
1 polymer ?
#
loop_
_entity_poly.entity_id
_entity_poly.type
_entity_poly.pdbx_seq_one_letter_code
_entity_poly.pdbx_strand_id
1 'polypeptide(L)' 'MAGNYVVLREEPAGFTVVLAGTSEDLSGARTKWRKAARDQSSTHVFTRLNVSRAVRVAEHDDLVAHYRPKVSSEAEA' A
#
# COMPACT_ATOMS: atom_id res chain seq x y z
N MET A 1 -13.64 0.34 -6.07
CA MET A 1 -13.77 0.92 -4.70
C MET A 1 -12.42 1.50 -4.31
N ALA A 2 -12.40 2.72 -3.81
CA ALA A 2 -11.15 3.41 -3.47
C ALA A 2 -10.63 3.04 -2.08
N GLY A 3 -9.33 3.14 -1.88
CA GLY A 3 -8.69 2.83 -0.61
C GLY A 3 -7.19 2.99 -0.61
N ASN A 4 -6.59 2.74 0.54
CA ASN A 4 -5.14 2.63 0.71
C ASN A 4 -4.77 1.15 0.71
N TYR A 5 -3.55 0.85 0.28
CA TYR A 5 -2.98 -0.47 0.45
C TYR A 5 -1.54 -0.37 0.92
N VAL A 6 -1.15 -1.31 1.78
CA VAL A 6 0.23 -1.52 2.19
C VAL A 6 0.63 -2.95 1.87
N VAL A 7 1.85 -3.09 1.37
CA VAL A 7 2.49 -4.37 1.11
C VAL A 7 3.55 -4.57 2.18
N LEU A 8 3.53 -5.74 2.79
CA LEU A 8 4.36 -6.08 3.93
C LEU A 8 5.26 -7.26 3.61
N ARG A 9 6.44 -7.26 4.23
CA ARG A 9 7.26 -8.45 4.40
C ARG A 9 7.20 -8.86 5.86
N GLU A 10 6.86 -10.11 6.09
CA GLU A 10 6.95 -10.73 7.40
C GLU A 10 8.42 -11.02 7.72
N GLU A 11 8.83 -10.66 8.93
CA GLU A 11 10.15 -10.89 9.49
C GLU A 11 10.00 -11.57 10.85
N PRO A 12 11.04 -12.24 11.38
CA PRO A 12 10.92 -12.95 12.67
C PRO A 12 10.46 -12.07 13.84
N ALA A 13 10.71 -10.76 13.78
CA ALA A 13 10.34 -9.79 14.80
C ALA A 13 9.01 -9.05 14.52
N GLY A 14 8.30 -9.36 13.41
CA GLY A 14 7.04 -8.72 13.06
C GLY A 14 6.89 -8.45 11.56
N PHE A 15 6.42 -7.26 11.20
CA PHE A 15 6.16 -6.88 9.80
C PHE A 15 6.89 -5.60 9.43
N THR A 16 7.49 -5.62 8.24
CA THR A 16 8.09 -4.44 7.62
C THR A 16 7.19 -3.97 6.47
N VAL A 17 6.76 -2.71 6.50
CA VAL A 17 6.06 -2.10 5.37
C VAL A 17 7.06 -1.80 4.27
N VAL A 18 6.96 -2.51 3.14
CA VAL A 18 7.90 -2.32 2.01
C VAL A 18 7.34 -1.35 0.98
N LEU A 19 6.01 -1.26 0.87
CA LEU A 19 5.36 -0.39 -0.09
C LEU A 19 4.01 0.11 0.45
N ALA A 20 3.73 1.38 0.23
CA ALA A 20 2.43 2.00 0.48
C ALA A 20 1.91 2.65 -0.80
N GLY A 21 0.60 2.59 -1.00
CA GLY A 21 -0.05 3.24 -2.14
C GLY A 21 -1.51 3.58 -1.85
N THR A 22 -2.03 4.50 -2.65
CA THR A 22 -3.46 4.80 -2.74
C THR A 22 -4.02 4.19 -4.01
N SER A 23 -5.31 3.90 -4.02
CA SER A 23 -6.02 3.51 -5.23
C SER A 23 -7.44 4.05 -5.28
N GLU A 24 -7.88 4.48 -6.45
CA GLU A 24 -9.29 4.77 -6.71
C GLU A 24 -10.08 3.49 -7.02
N ASP A 25 -9.36 2.43 -7.43
CA ASP A 25 -9.91 1.11 -7.64
C ASP A 25 -8.98 -0.02 -7.18
N LEU A 26 -9.33 -0.62 -6.05
CA LEU A 26 -8.61 -1.74 -5.47
C LEU A 26 -8.65 -3.03 -6.30
N SER A 27 -9.40 -3.09 -7.41
CA SER A 27 -9.35 -4.24 -8.34
C SER A 27 -7.92 -4.57 -8.80
N GLY A 28 -7.08 -3.54 -8.97
CA GLY A 28 -5.67 -3.66 -9.36
C GLY A 28 -4.70 -3.98 -8.21
N ALA A 29 -5.13 -3.89 -6.95
CA ALA A 29 -4.24 -4.02 -5.79
C ALA A 29 -3.54 -5.38 -5.73
N ARG A 30 -4.24 -6.46 -6.11
CA ARG A 30 -3.71 -7.82 -6.12
C ARG A 30 -2.59 -8.02 -7.15
N THR A 31 -2.70 -7.38 -8.32
CA THR A 31 -1.64 -7.42 -9.34
C THR A 31 -0.40 -6.68 -8.87
N LYS A 32 -0.58 -5.52 -8.23
CA LYS A 32 0.51 -4.72 -7.66
C LYS A 32 1.21 -5.46 -6.53
N TRP A 33 0.45 -6.12 -5.66
CA TRP A 33 1.00 -7.01 -4.63
C TRP A 33 1.83 -8.14 -5.26
N ARG A 34 1.33 -8.83 -6.29
CA ARG A 34 2.10 -9.90 -6.96
C ARG A 34 3.42 -9.40 -7.55
N LYS A 35 3.44 -8.18 -8.09
CA LYS A 35 4.69 -7.55 -8.54
C LYS A 35 5.63 -7.28 -7.36
N ALA A 36 5.14 -6.66 -6.30
CA ALA A 36 5.93 -6.42 -5.09
C ALA A 36 6.41 -7.72 -4.40
N ALA A 37 5.64 -8.81 -4.47
CA ALA A 37 6.02 -10.11 -3.95
C ALA A 37 7.22 -10.69 -4.71
N ARG A 38 7.28 -10.48 -6.02
CA ARG A 38 8.43 -10.85 -6.86
C ARG A 38 9.64 -9.94 -6.61
N ASP A 39 9.41 -8.64 -6.57
CA ASP A 39 10.51 -7.65 -6.58
C ASP A 39 11.07 -7.34 -5.18
N GLN A 40 10.30 -7.60 -4.11
CA GLN A 40 10.58 -7.12 -2.74
C GLN A 40 10.34 -8.18 -1.66
N SER A 41 10.12 -9.44 -2.05
CA SER A 41 9.83 -10.57 -1.13
C SER A 41 8.68 -10.29 -0.17
N SER A 42 7.66 -9.54 -0.62
CA SER A 42 6.50 -9.27 0.22
C SER A 42 5.65 -10.51 0.43
N THR A 43 5.15 -10.70 1.64
CA THR A 43 4.32 -11.85 2.02
C THR A 43 2.84 -11.50 2.14
N HIS A 44 2.51 -10.23 2.42
CA HIS A 44 1.13 -9.81 2.69
C HIS A 44 0.76 -8.51 1.99
N VAL A 45 -0.55 -8.31 1.80
CA VAL A 45 -1.16 -7.05 1.40
C VAL A 45 -2.34 -6.75 2.32
N PHE A 46 -2.39 -5.53 2.85
CA PHE A 46 -3.50 -5.02 3.63
C PHE A 46 -4.14 -3.87 2.89
N THR A 47 -5.46 -3.83 2.86
CA THR A 47 -6.24 -2.78 2.22
C THR A 47 -7.13 -2.10 3.25
N ARG A 48 -7.29 -0.79 3.13
CA ARG A 48 -8.24 0.01 3.93
C ARG A 48 -9.15 0.76 2.98
N LEU A 49 -10.44 0.50 3.08
CA LEU A 49 -11.44 1.14 2.24
C LEU A 49 -11.68 2.56 2.71
N ASN A 50 -11.55 3.51 1.81
CA ASN A 50 -11.72 4.93 2.12
C ASN A 50 -12.77 5.54 1.19
N VAL A 51 -13.78 6.15 1.81
CA VAL A 51 -14.91 6.78 1.09
C VAL A 51 -14.54 8.18 0.62
N SER A 52 -13.70 8.89 1.37
CA SER A 52 -13.25 10.26 1.05
C SER A 52 -11.80 10.29 0.55
N ARG A 53 -11.56 11.06 -0.52
CA ARG A 53 -10.21 11.33 -1.03
C ARG A 53 -9.32 12.02 0.01
N ALA A 54 -9.86 12.96 0.78
CA ALA A 54 -9.10 13.69 1.79
C ALA A 54 -8.57 12.74 2.89
N VAL A 55 -9.41 11.81 3.35
CA VAL A 55 -9.02 10.77 4.32
C VAL A 55 -7.95 9.86 3.71
N ARG A 56 -8.14 9.43 2.47
CA ARG A 56 -7.17 8.57 1.76
C ARG A 56 -5.79 9.20 1.64
N VAL A 57 -5.72 10.49 1.33
CA VAL A 57 -4.45 11.23 1.23
C VAL A 57 -3.81 11.39 2.61
N ALA A 58 -4.55 11.86 3.62
CA ALA A 58 -4.02 12.04 4.96
C ALA A 58 -3.49 10.72 5.56
N GLU A 59 -4.25 9.62 5.45
CA GLU A 59 -3.79 8.31 5.91
C GLU A 59 -2.57 7.81 5.13
N HIS A 60 -2.46 8.11 3.84
CA HIS A 60 -1.28 7.75 3.05
C HIS A 60 -0.04 8.48 3.54
N ASP A 61 -0.15 9.79 3.75
CA ASP A 61 0.94 10.62 4.23
C ASP A 61 1.42 10.15 5.61
N ASP A 62 0.50 9.79 6.51
CA ASP A 62 0.84 9.20 7.81
C ASP A 62 1.61 7.88 7.67
N LEU A 63 1.16 6.98 6.79
CA LEU A 63 1.84 5.70 6.53
C LEU A 63 3.25 5.91 5.96
N VAL A 64 3.41 6.88 5.05
CA VAL A 64 4.71 7.20 4.47
C VAL A 64 5.64 7.85 5.48
N ALA A 65 5.15 8.79 6.28
CA ALA A 65 5.93 9.48 7.30
C ALA A 65 6.41 8.51 8.39
N HIS A 66 5.55 7.60 8.83
CA HIS A 66 5.84 6.66 9.91
C HIS A 66 6.76 5.52 9.46
N TYR A 67 6.41 4.82 8.38
CA TYR A 67 7.11 3.60 7.97
C TYR A 67 8.21 3.82 6.93
N ARG A 68 8.26 4.99 6.30
CA ARG A 68 9.19 5.32 5.19
C ARG A 68 9.29 4.22 4.12
N PRO A 69 8.17 3.67 3.63
CA PRO A 69 8.18 2.63 2.63
C PRO A 69 8.51 3.19 1.24
N LYS A 70 8.67 2.32 0.24
CA LYS A 70 8.60 2.79 -1.14
C LYS A 70 7.18 3.25 -1.45
N VAL A 71 7.05 4.43 -2.03
CA VAL A 71 5.76 4.96 -2.47
C VAL A 71 5.44 4.39 -3.84
N SER A 72 4.27 3.76 -4.00
CA SER A 72 3.74 3.48 -5.34
C SER A 72 3.08 4.72 -5.90
N SER A 73 3.65 5.27 -6.98
CA SER A 73 2.93 6.25 -7.79
C SER A 73 1.85 5.55 -8.60
N GLU A 74 0.59 5.68 -8.20
CA GLU A 74 -0.46 5.76 -9.21
C GLU A 74 -0.37 7.17 -9.78
N ALA A 75 0.08 7.30 -11.03
CA ALA A 75 -0.27 8.50 -11.77
C ALA A 75 -1.80 8.48 -11.89
N GLU A 76 -2.45 9.50 -11.32
CA GLU A 76 -3.86 9.78 -11.54
C GLU A 76 -4.09 9.83 -13.06
N ALA A 77 -4.75 8.81 -13.60
CA ALA A 77 -5.14 8.72 -14.99
C ALA A 77 -6.66 8.67 -15.09
#